data_AF-A0A0B6ZV76-F1
#
_entry.id   AF-A0A0B6ZV76-F1
#
_cell.length_a   1.000
_cell.length_b   1.000
_cell.length_c   1.000
_cell.angle_alpha   90.00
_cell.angle_beta   90.00
_cell.angle_gamma   90.00
#
_symmetry.space_group_name_H-M   'P 1'
#
loop_
_entity.id
_entity.type
_entity.pdbx_description
1 polymer ?
#
loop_
_entity_poly.entity_id
_entity_poly.type
_entity_poly.pdbx_seq_one_letter_code
_entity_poly.pdbx_strand_id
1 'polypeptide(L)'
;MYQIYRQPIPATELVVEDLPDGEVKMGSFRSAFGQGGQTAKNLIRLSFQDTDRGQSHTLIISDEHDKRQWMQAFNKVASKILIVVNENKTKEKTAQ
;
A
#
# COMPACT_ATOMS: atom_id res chain seq x y z
N MET A 1 -1.19 19.68 -17.97
CA MET A 1 -1.30 18.53 -18.90
C MET A 1 -1.05 17.27 -18.08
N TYR A 2 -1.93 16.28 -18.17
CA TYR A 2 -1.75 15.00 -17.47
C TYR A 2 -1.28 13.95 -18.47
N GLN A 3 -0.26 13.18 -18.11
CA GLN A 3 0.22 12.06 -18.90
C GLN A 3 -0.18 10.77 -18.20
N ILE A 4 -0.66 9.80 -18.99
CA ILE A 4 -1.05 8.49 -18.49
C ILE A 4 0.22 7.77 -17.99
N TYR A 5 0.24 7.46 -16.70
CA TYR A 5 1.27 6.64 -16.08
C TYR A 5 0.79 5.19 -16.02
N ARG A 6 1.41 4.33 -16.84
CA ARG A 6 1.06 2.90 -17.02
C ARG A 6 -0.36 2.70 -17.58
N GLN A 7 -0.77 1.44 -17.68
CA GLN A 7 -2.10 1.09 -18.19
C GLN A 7 -3.18 1.42 -17.13
N PRO A 8 -4.32 2.01 -17.54
CA PRO A 8 -5.46 2.19 -16.63
C PRO A 8 -5.98 0.85 -16.11
N ILE A 9 -6.36 0.79 -14.85
CA ILE A 9 -6.96 -0.40 -14.23
C ILE A 9 -8.49 -0.29 -14.33
N PRO A 10 -9.19 -1.22 -15.01
CA PRO A 10 -10.64 -1.26 -15.01
C PRO A 10 -11.20 -1.45 -13.59
N ALA A 11 -12.29 -0.77 -13.23
CA ALA A 11 -12.86 -0.84 -11.88
C ALA A 11 -13.27 -2.26 -11.46
N THR A 12 -13.71 -3.07 -12.43
CA THR A 12 -14.06 -4.50 -12.25
C THR A 12 -12.87 -5.38 -11.88
N GLU A 13 -11.65 -4.95 -12.23
CA GLU A 13 -10.40 -5.66 -11.99
C GLU A 13 -9.54 -4.97 -10.92
N LEU A 14 -10.02 -3.86 -10.37
CA LEU A 14 -9.31 -3.07 -9.38
C LEU A 14 -9.37 -3.77 -8.01
N VAL A 15 -8.20 -4.11 -7.49
CA VAL A 15 -7.99 -4.53 -6.12
C VAL A 15 -7.30 -3.41 -5.35
N VAL A 16 -7.84 -3.10 -4.17
CA VAL A 16 -7.32 -2.04 -3.30
C VAL A 16 -6.93 -2.66 -1.96
N GLU A 17 -5.68 -2.46 -1.56
CA GLU A 17 -5.15 -2.99 -0.32
C GLU A 17 -4.77 -1.84 0.63
N ASP A 18 -5.35 -1.87 1.83
CA ASP A 18 -4.97 -0.97 2.92
C ASP A 18 -3.72 -1.52 3.60
N LEU A 19 -2.60 -0.82 3.42
CA LEU A 19 -1.32 -1.22 4.00
C LEU A 19 -1.07 -0.53 5.34
N PRO A 20 -0.65 -1.26 6.39
CA PRO A 20 -0.23 -0.68 7.65
C PRO A 20 1.04 0.15 7.52
N ASP A 21 1.15 1.16 8.38
CA ASP A 21 2.37 1.92 8.57
C ASP A 21 3.54 0.97 8.86
N GLY A 22 4.69 1.18 8.20
CA GLY A 22 5.84 0.31 8.40
C GLY A 22 6.02 -0.81 7.39
N GLU A 23 5.01 -1.17 6.59
CA GLU A 23 5.13 -2.26 5.61
C GLU A 23 6.09 -1.89 4.48
N VAL A 24 6.03 -0.65 4.01
CA VAL A 24 6.90 -0.18 2.92
C VAL A 24 7.99 0.72 3.48
N LYS A 25 9.24 0.26 3.33
CA LYS A 25 10.43 1.08 3.59
C LYS A 25 10.62 2.05 2.44
N MET A 26 10.63 3.35 2.72
CA MET A 26 10.98 4.35 1.71
C MET A 26 12.50 4.32 1.48
N GLY A 27 12.91 3.88 0.30
CA GLY A 27 14.30 3.97 -0.12
C GLY A 27 14.60 3.16 -1.38
N SER A 28 15.45 3.71 -2.24
CA SER A 28 16.23 2.88 -3.16
C SER A 28 17.07 1.92 -2.32
N PHE A 29 17.27 0.69 -2.78
CA PHE A 29 18.04 -0.40 -2.15
C PHE A 29 19.42 -0.03 -1.53
N ARG A 30 19.91 1.21 -1.70
CA ARG A 30 21.19 1.72 -1.19
C ARG A 30 21.19 2.21 0.27
N SER A 31 20.04 2.45 0.89
CA SER A 31 19.98 2.91 2.31
C SER A 31 19.56 1.83 3.30
N ALA A 32 19.57 0.56 2.89
CA ALA A 32 19.01 -0.57 3.65
C ALA A 32 19.78 -0.98 4.93
N PHE A 33 20.85 -0.28 5.33
CA PHE A 33 21.65 -0.63 6.52
C PHE A 33 21.79 0.49 7.57
N GLY A 34 21.09 1.62 7.41
CA GLY A 34 21.06 2.67 8.43
C GLY A 34 20.00 2.39 9.50
N GLN A 35 20.38 2.39 10.79
CA GLN A 35 19.46 2.51 11.92
C GLN A 35 18.70 3.85 11.80
N GLY A 36 17.56 3.84 11.12
CA GLY A 36 16.76 5.06 10.87
C GLY A 36 15.97 5.06 9.57
N GLY A 37 15.68 3.88 9.00
CA GLY A 37 14.85 3.78 7.79
C GLY A 37 13.46 4.37 8.03
N GLN A 38 13.16 5.50 7.41
CA GLN A 38 11.83 6.10 7.47
C GLN A 38 10.84 5.13 6.84
N THR A 39 9.91 4.64 7.67
CA THR A 39 8.80 3.83 7.21
C THR A 39 7.74 4.75 6.64
N ALA A 40 7.20 4.39 5.48
CA ALA A 40 6.08 5.14 4.94
C ALA A 40 4.82 4.86 5.78
N LYS A 41 4.02 5.91 5.90
CA LYS A 41 2.70 5.90 6.53
C LYS A 41 1.63 6.18 5.48
N ASN A 42 0.38 5.91 5.83
CA ASN A 42 -0.78 6.26 4.98
C ASN A 42 -0.68 5.65 3.58
N LEU A 43 -0.36 4.37 3.53
CA LEU A 43 -0.13 3.64 2.30
C LEU A 43 -1.42 2.95 1.79
N ILE A 44 -1.64 2.99 0.49
CA ILE A 44 -2.63 2.18 -0.22
C ILE A 44 -1.95 1.51 -1.41
N ARG A 45 -2.20 0.22 -1.65
CA ARG A 45 -1.71 -0.49 -2.82
C ARG A 45 -2.85 -0.80 -3.77
N LEU A 46 -2.65 -0.46 -5.04
CA LEU A 46 -3.59 -0.72 -6.13
C LEU A 46 -2.98 -1.81 -7.01
N SER A 47 -3.78 -2.80 -7.38
CA SER A 47 -3.34 -3.89 -8.25
C SER A 47 -4.48 -4.38 -9.13
N PHE A 48 -4.11 -5.14 -10.15
CA PHE A 48 -5.05 -5.94 -10.92
C PHE A 48 -5.43 -7.19 -10.11
N GLN A 49 -6.67 -7.64 -10.26
CA GLN A 49 -7.15 -8.89 -9.66
C GLN A 49 -6.31 -10.09 -10.08
N ASP A 50 -5.88 -10.10 -11.34
CA ASP A 50 -4.94 -11.08 -11.87
C ASP A 50 -3.56 -10.42 -11.99
N THR A 51 -2.59 -10.98 -11.29
CA THR A 51 -1.23 -10.45 -11.16
C THR A 51 -0.44 -10.45 -12.46
N ASP A 52 -0.84 -11.28 -13.43
CA ASP A 52 -0.17 -11.36 -14.74
C ASP A 52 -0.64 -10.26 -15.69
N ARG A 53 -1.77 -9.61 -15.39
CA ARG A 53 -2.38 -8.58 -16.24
C ARG A 53 -1.70 -7.23 -16.12
N GLY A 54 -0.96 -6.95 -15.05
CA GLY A 54 -0.41 -5.62 -14.84
C GLY A 54 0.43 -5.42 -13.59
N GLN A 55 0.89 -4.18 -13.41
CA GLN A 55 1.73 -3.79 -12.28
C GLN A 55 0.88 -3.33 -11.10
N SER A 56 1.37 -3.63 -9.89
CA SER A 56 0.86 -3.04 -8.66
C SER A 56 1.55 -1.72 -8.37
N HIS A 57 0.81 -0.78 -7.78
CA HIS A 57 1.29 0.55 -7.45
C HIS A 57 0.94 0.87 -6.00
N THR A 58 1.96 1.18 -5.20
CA THR A 58 1.77 1.68 -3.84
C THR A 58 1.76 3.20 -3.86
N LEU A 59 0.66 3.78 -3.41
CA LEU A 59 0.47 5.21 -3.24
C LEU A 59 0.76 5.59 -1.78
N ILE A 60 1.44 6.72 -1.60
CA ILE A 60 1.63 7.35 -0.30
C ILE A 60 0.70 8.54 -0.24
N ILE A 61 -0.12 8.60 0.80
CA ILE A 61 -1.10 9.64 0.98
C ILE A 61 -0.61 10.63 2.03
N SER A 62 -0.97 11.91 1.87
CA SER A 62 -0.51 13.01 2.71
C SER A 62 -0.76 12.74 4.20
N ASP A 63 -1.97 12.33 4.56
CA ASP A 63 -2.37 12.06 5.94
C ASP A 63 -3.43 10.95 6.05
N GLU A 64 -3.81 10.62 7.29
CA GLU A 64 -4.78 9.57 7.60
C GLU A 64 -6.22 9.96 7.21
N HIS A 65 -6.56 11.26 7.25
CA HIS A 65 -7.89 11.73 6.87
C HIS A 65 -8.11 11.55 5.37
N ASP A 66 -7.15 11.99 4.56
CA ASP A 66 -7.13 11.79 3.12
C ASP A 66 -7.18 10.29 2.82
N LYS A 67 -6.36 9.47 3.49
CA LYS A 67 -6.38 8.01 3.30
C LYS A 67 -7.78 7.42 3.51
N ARG A 68 -8.49 7.85 4.56
CA ARG A 68 -9.89 7.44 4.78
C ARG A 68 -10.82 7.87 3.65
N GLN A 69 -10.69 9.10 3.13
CA GLN A 69 -11.50 9.57 2.00
C GLN A 69 -11.24 8.74 0.73
N TRP A 70 -9.97 8.46 0.42
CA TRP A 70 -9.59 7.59 -0.70
C TRP A 70 -10.17 6.18 -0.55
N MET A 71 -10.04 5.57 0.64
CA MET A 71 -10.62 4.26 0.91
C MET A 71 -12.15 4.27 0.77
N GLN A 72 -12.83 5.32 1.23
CA GLN A 72 -14.29 5.46 1.04
C GLN A 72 -14.68 5.61 -0.43
N ALA A 73 -13.88 6.31 -1.23
CA ALA A 73 -14.10 6.41 -2.67
C ALA A 73 -13.90 5.05 -3.36
N PHE A 74 -12.84 4.33 -3.01
CA PHE A 74 -12.59 2.99 -3.54
C PHE A 74 -13.66 1.97 -3.14
N ASN A 75 -14.19 2.03 -1.91
CA ASN A 75 -15.31 1.19 -1.48
C ASN A 75 -16.55 1.30 -2.36
N LYS A 76 -16.73 2.41 -3.09
CA LYS A 76 -17.86 2.60 -3.99
C LYS A 76 -17.67 1.96 -5.36
N VAL A 77 -16.44 1.63 -5.75
CA VAL A 77 -16.09 1.28 -7.14
C VAL A 77 -15.23 0.03 -7.28
N ALA A 78 -14.41 -0.31 -6.30
CA ALA A 78 -13.46 -1.40 -6.39
C ALA A 78 -14.18 -2.74 -6.26
N SER A 79 -13.76 -3.70 -7.08
CA SER A 79 -14.24 -5.07 -7.05
C SER A 79 -13.86 -5.79 -5.76
N LYS A 80 -12.67 -5.47 -5.22
CA LYS A 80 -12.13 -6.14 -4.03
C LYS A 80 -11.32 -5.18 -3.17
N ILE A 81 -11.58 -5.20 -1.87
CA ILE A 81 -10.82 -4.44 -0.87
C ILE A 81 -10.24 -5.42 0.13
N LEU A 82 -8.93 -5.29 0.38
CA LEU A 82 -8.18 -6.09 1.33
C LEU A 82 -7.60 -5.20 2.41
N ILE A 83 -7.68 -5.65 3.66
CA ILE A 83 -7.04 -5.00 4.80
C ILE A 83 -5.88 -5.88 5.21
N VAL A 84 -4.65 -5.38 5.08
CA VAL A 84 -3.46 -6.14 5.44
C VAL A 84 -3.24 -5.98 6.94
N VAL A 85 -3.43 -7.07 7.70
CA VAL A 85 -3.18 -7.09 9.15
C VAL A 85 -1.81 -7.73 9.39
N ASN A 86 -0.95 -7.03 10.13
CA ASN A 86 0.40 -7.50 10.45
C ASN A 86 0.36 -8.44 11.67
N GLU A 87 0.59 -9.74 11.49
CA GLU A 87 0.61 -10.73 12.59
C GLU A 87 1.92 -10.75 13.42
N ASN A 88 2.92 -9.96 13.04
CA ASN A 88 4.28 -10.06 13.60
C ASN A 88 4.52 -9.24 14.88
N LYS A 89 3.75 -9.46 15.96
CA LYS A 89 4.00 -8.77 17.25
C LYS A 89 3.94 -9.61 18.53
N THR A 90 4.25 -10.92 18.48
CA THR A 90 4.17 -11.78 19.69
C THR A 90 5.42 -12.61 20.04
N LYS A 91 6.58 -12.46 19.40
CA LYS A 91 7.77 -13.25 19.82
C LYS A 91 9.04 -12.42 19.92
N GLU A 92 9.12 -11.58 20.96
CA GLU A 92 10.42 -11.10 21.47
C GLU A 92 10.30 -10.55 22.91
N LYS A 93 9.86 -11.39 23.84
CA LYS A 93 10.06 -11.15 25.29
C LYS A 93 10.23 -12.47 26.05
N THR A 94 11.26 -13.25 25.73
CA THR A 94 11.89 -14.15 26.71
C THR A 94 13.27 -14.54 26.23
N ALA A 95 14.30 -13.84 26.72
CA ALA A 95 15.66 -14.34 26.95
C ALA A 95 16.57 -13.13 27.21
N GLN A 96 16.54 -12.64 28.44
CA GLN A 96 17.74 -12.22 29.17
C GLN A 96 17.39 -12.11 30.65
#